data_AF-A0A918KQR4-F1
#
_entry.id   AF-A0A918KQR4-F1
#
_cell.length_a   1.000
_cell.length_b   1.000
_cell.length_c   1.000
_cell.angle_alpha   90.00
_cell.angle_beta   90.00
_cell.angle_gamma   90.00
#
_symmetry.space_group_name_H-M   'P 1'
#
loop_
_entity.id
_entity.type
_entity.pdbx_description
1 polymer ?
#
loop_
_entity_poly.entity_id
_entity_poly.type
_entity_poly.pdbx_seq_one_letter_code
_entity_poly.pdbx_strand_id
1 'polypeptide(L)'
;MAELSTLARPYAKAAFNAALDNQQLEPWSTALSTLAAISQQQVVEDLIANPELSANAKADVLKQVAGDALNEGVANLVDVLAEYRRLALISEISEQFETLKAEQEKTSDVLVTSAFSLSDSQQKTLAEKLATKFGRQVNLTVEIDEALLGGVVIKAGDTVIDGSVRGKLAKLADAMNS
;
A
#
# COMPACT_ATOMS: atom_id res chain seq x y z
N MET A 1 2.44 17.25 10.11
CA MET A 1 2.34 16.11 9.18
C MET A 1 3.29 14.98 9.59
N ALA A 2 4.59 15.19 9.81
CA ALA A 2 5.53 14.13 10.23
C ALA A 2 5.30 13.53 11.64
N GLU A 3 4.71 14.29 12.56
CA GLU A 3 4.42 13.82 13.93
C GLU A 3 3.31 12.75 13.97
N LEU A 4 2.30 12.89 13.12
CA LEU A 4 1.13 12.00 13.10
C LEU A 4 1.51 10.63 12.48
N SER A 5 2.29 10.64 11.40
CA SER A 5 2.79 9.42 10.74
C SER A 5 3.73 8.61 11.62
N THR A 6 4.53 9.27 12.46
CA THR A 6 5.47 8.62 13.39
C THR A 6 4.72 8.01 14.58
N LEU A 7 3.64 8.64 15.04
CA LEU A 7 2.76 8.12 16.09
C LEU A 7 1.86 6.98 15.61
N ALA A 8 1.46 6.98 14.34
CA ALA A 8 0.62 5.94 13.73
C ALA A 8 1.37 4.61 13.54
N ARG A 9 2.68 4.64 13.22
CA ARG A 9 3.53 3.44 12.99
C ARG A 9 3.40 2.32 14.01
N PRO A 10 3.57 2.56 15.33
CA PRO A 10 3.48 1.48 16.31
C PRO A 10 2.08 0.86 16.37
N TYR A 11 1.01 1.65 16.17
CA TYR A 11 -0.36 1.13 16.14
C TYR A 11 -0.63 0.35 14.86
N ALA A 12 -0.21 0.87 13.70
CA ALA A 12 -0.34 0.16 12.43
C ALA A 12 0.41 -1.18 12.46
N LYS A 13 1.60 -1.22 13.06
CA LYS A 13 2.38 -2.45 13.24
C LYS A 13 1.72 -3.43 14.21
N ALA A 14 1.14 -2.95 15.31
CA ALA A 14 0.40 -3.79 16.24
C ALA A 14 -0.87 -4.38 15.60
N ALA A 15 -1.63 -3.55 14.87
CA ALA A 15 -2.79 -3.95 14.09
C ALA A 15 -2.42 -5.02 13.05
N PHE A 16 -1.34 -4.76 12.31
CA PHE A 16 -0.80 -5.67 11.30
C PHE A 16 -0.36 -7.01 11.90
N ASN A 17 0.36 -7.01 13.02
CA ASN A 17 0.75 -8.24 13.70
C ASN A 17 -0.48 -9.02 14.19
N ALA A 18 -1.47 -8.35 14.79
CA ALA A 18 -2.70 -8.98 15.24
C ALA A 18 -3.52 -9.57 14.07
N ALA A 19 -3.54 -8.90 12.92
CA ALA A 19 -4.16 -9.39 11.70
C ALA A 19 -3.39 -10.59 11.10
N LEU A 20 -2.06 -10.56 11.16
CA LEU A 20 -1.18 -11.62 10.67
C LEU A 20 -1.31 -12.89 11.52
N ASP A 21 -1.30 -12.75 12.85
CA ASP A 21 -1.44 -13.87 13.80
C ASP A 21 -2.78 -14.61 13.62
N ASN A 22 -3.84 -13.86 13.27
CA ASN A 22 -5.17 -14.42 13.02
C ASN A 22 -5.44 -14.75 11.54
N GLN A 23 -4.48 -14.56 10.63
CA GLN A 23 -4.63 -14.74 9.18
C GLN A 23 -5.81 -13.95 8.56
N GLN A 24 -6.12 -12.79 9.14
CA GLN A 24 -7.28 -11.96 8.79
C GLN A 24 -6.86 -10.63 8.13
N LEU A 25 -5.81 -10.64 7.31
CA LEU A 25 -5.28 -9.41 6.68
C LEU A 25 -6.30 -8.72 5.75
N GLU A 26 -7.01 -9.46 4.90
CA GLU A 26 -8.05 -8.91 4.01
C GLU A 26 -9.23 -8.26 4.75
N PRO A 27 -9.88 -8.92 5.72
CA PRO A 27 -11.01 -8.31 6.41
C PRO A 27 -10.56 -7.16 7.33
N TRP A 28 -9.32 -7.19 7.86
CA TRP A 28 -8.73 -6.02 8.55
C TRP A 28 -8.50 -4.84 7.61
N SER A 29 -7.91 -5.08 6.43
CA SER A 29 -7.71 -4.08 5.37
C SER A 29 -9.03 -3.42 4.97
N THR A 30 -10.07 -4.23 4.74
CA THR A 30 -11.40 -3.73 4.39
C THR A 30 -11.99 -2.86 5.50
N ALA A 31 -11.98 -3.34 6.75
CA ALA A 31 -12.52 -2.60 7.89
C ALA A 31 -11.74 -1.32 8.23
N LEU A 32 -10.42 -1.31 8.05
CA LEU A 32 -9.61 -0.10 8.21
C LEU A 32 -9.89 0.91 7.09
N SER A 33 -10.07 0.43 5.85
CA SER A 33 -10.40 1.29 4.71
C SER A 33 -11.75 1.98 4.86
N THR A 34 -12.77 1.26 5.38
CA THR A 34 -14.09 1.83 5.64
C THR A 34 -14.02 2.86 6.77
N LEU A 35 -13.30 2.56 7.85
CA LEU A 35 -13.06 3.52 8.94
C LEU A 35 -12.31 4.76 8.47
N ALA A 36 -11.31 4.61 7.60
CA ALA A 36 -10.57 5.73 7.03
C ALA A 36 -11.47 6.60 6.13
N ALA A 37 -12.34 5.98 5.33
CA ALA A 37 -13.31 6.70 4.51
C ALA A 37 -14.35 7.45 5.36
N ILE A 38 -14.79 6.85 6.47
CA ILE A 38 -15.69 7.48 7.44
C ILE A 38 -14.99 8.66 8.14
N SER A 39 -13.73 8.49 8.56
CA SER A 39 -12.98 9.55 9.25
C SER A 39 -12.62 10.74 8.37
N GLN A 40 -12.59 10.56 7.04
CA GLN A 40 -12.41 11.65 6.07
C GLN A 40 -13.68 12.48 5.85
N GLN A 41 -14.84 12.06 6.37
CA GLN A 41 -16.04 12.88 6.29
C GLN A 41 -15.94 14.05 7.27
N GLN A 42 -16.19 15.26 6.77
CA GLN A 42 -16.13 16.51 7.56
C GLN A 42 -16.89 16.42 8.89
N VAL A 43 -18.07 15.79 8.88
CA VAL A 43 -18.91 15.59 10.07
C VAL A 43 -18.20 14.77 11.14
N VAL A 44 -17.47 13.72 10.73
CA VAL A 44 -16.75 12.82 11.63
C VAL A 44 -15.46 13.47 12.11
N GLU A 45 -14.77 14.21 11.24
CA GLU A 45 -13.59 14.99 11.61
C GLU A 45 -13.91 16.04 12.68
N ASP A 46 -15.01 16.78 12.51
CA ASP A 46 -15.49 17.77 13.49
C ASP A 46 -15.88 17.11 14.83
N LEU A 47 -16.51 15.93 14.78
CA LEU A 47 -16.84 15.14 15.98
C LEU A 47 -15.58 14.62 16.70
N ILE A 48 -14.57 14.19 15.94
CA ILE A 48 -13.29 13.73 16.49
C ILE A 48 -12.53 14.90 17.11
N ALA A 49 -12.54 16.07 16.47
CA ALA A 49 -11.90 17.29 16.94
C ALA A 49 -12.60 17.92 18.16
N ASN A 50 -13.89 17.64 18.37
CA ASN A 50 -14.66 18.22 19.46
C ASN A 50 -14.21 17.69 20.85
N PRO A 51 -13.64 18.53 21.73
CA PRO A 51 -13.14 18.11 23.04
C PRO A 51 -14.24 17.82 24.08
N GLU A 52 -15.49 18.21 23.84
CA GLU A 52 -16.61 18.02 24.78
C GLU A 52 -17.14 16.57 24.81
N LEU A 53 -16.88 15.79 23.75
CA LEU A 53 -17.32 14.40 23.66
C LEU A 53 -16.34 13.47 24.36
N SER A 54 -16.87 12.57 25.19
CA SER A 54 -16.08 11.53 25.85
C SER A 54 -15.48 10.57 24.82
N ALA A 55 -14.30 10.02 25.15
CA ALA A 55 -13.61 9.05 24.29
C ALA A 55 -14.52 7.87 23.91
N ASN A 56 -15.27 7.33 24.87
CA ASN A 56 -16.19 6.22 24.65
C ASN A 56 -17.35 6.60 23.71
N ALA A 57 -17.95 7.79 23.87
CA ALA A 57 -19.02 8.22 22.98
C ALA A 57 -18.54 8.35 21.52
N LYS A 58 -17.29 8.80 21.30
CA LYS A 58 -16.71 8.86 19.96
C LYS A 58 -16.46 7.46 19.38
N ALA A 59 -15.96 6.53 20.18
CA ALA A 59 -15.76 5.14 19.78
C ALA A 59 -17.09 4.47 19.40
N ASP A 60 -18.13 4.65 20.20
CA ASP A 60 -19.46 4.11 19.95
C ASP A 60 -20.06 4.65 18.66
N VAL A 61 -19.95 5.96 18.40
CA VAL A 61 -20.42 6.56 17.13
C VAL A 61 -19.65 5.98 15.95
N LEU A 62 -18.32 5.85 16.03
CA LEU A 62 -17.52 5.27 14.96
C LEU A 62 -17.89 3.80 14.69
N LYS A 63 -18.11 3.01 15.75
CA LYS A 63 -18.57 1.62 15.64
C LYS A 63 -19.97 1.53 15.04
N GLN A 64 -20.89 2.41 15.42
CA GLN A 64 -22.24 2.44 14.86
C GLN A 64 -22.25 2.82 13.38
N VAL A 65 -21.42 3.79 12.98
CA VAL A 65 -21.33 4.25 11.58
C VAL A 65 -20.65 3.19 10.71
N ALA A 66 -19.63 2.52 11.23
CA ALA A 66 -18.93 1.48 10.51
C ALA A 66 -19.65 0.10 10.53
N GLY A 67 -20.62 -0.07 11.44
CA GLY A 67 -21.58 -1.18 11.45
C GLY A 67 -20.96 -2.56 11.71
N ASP A 68 -21.69 -3.61 11.31
CA ASP A 68 -21.27 -5.03 11.41
C ASP A 68 -20.08 -5.40 10.50
N ALA A 69 -19.54 -4.45 9.73
CA ALA A 69 -18.35 -4.66 8.91
C ALA A 69 -17.05 -4.58 9.73
N LEU A 70 -17.11 -4.29 11.03
CA LEU A 70 -15.95 -4.30 11.90
C LEU A 70 -15.61 -5.70 12.40
N ASN A 71 -14.39 -6.12 12.12
CA ASN A 71 -13.76 -7.20 12.89
C ASN A 71 -13.60 -6.81 14.35
N GLU A 72 -13.76 -7.77 15.26
CA GLU A 72 -13.56 -7.59 16.71
C GLU A 72 -12.19 -6.99 17.04
N GLY A 73 -11.15 -7.38 16.30
CA GLY A 73 -9.82 -6.80 16.44
C GLY A 73 -9.72 -5.32 16.04
N VAL A 74 -10.48 -4.89 15.03
CA VAL A 74 -10.54 -3.48 14.60
C VAL A 74 -11.36 -2.66 15.59
N ALA A 75 -12.44 -3.22 16.15
CA ALA A 75 -13.21 -2.58 17.20
C ALA A 75 -12.35 -2.30 18.45
N ASN A 76 -11.52 -3.27 18.86
CA ASN A 76 -10.57 -3.10 19.95
C ASN A 76 -9.50 -2.03 19.64
N LEU A 77 -9.04 -1.95 18.39
CA LEU A 77 -8.13 -0.88 17.96
C LEU A 77 -8.78 0.51 18.10
N VAL A 78 -10.04 0.63 17.70
CA VAL A 78 -10.80 1.89 17.83
C VAL A 78 -10.95 2.29 19.30
N ASP A 79 -11.21 1.33 20.20
CA ASP A 79 -11.29 1.60 21.65
C ASP A 79 -9.97 2.12 22.20
N VAL A 80 -8.85 1.48 21.85
CA VAL A 80 -7.52 1.94 22.25
C VAL A 80 -7.25 3.34 21.70
N LEU A 81 -7.53 3.59 20.42
CA LEU A 81 -7.34 4.91 19.83
C LEU A 81 -8.23 5.98 20.47
N ALA A 82 -9.45 5.63 20.87
CA ALA A 82 -10.35 6.51 21.59
C ALA A 82 -9.82 6.85 22.99
N GLU A 83 -9.34 5.86 23.75
CA GLU A 83 -8.78 6.04 25.09
C GLU A 83 -7.60 7.03 25.09
N TYR A 84 -6.72 6.90 24.09
CA TYR A 84 -5.58 7.81 23.92
C TYR A 84 -5.92 9.13 23.19
N ARG A 85 -7.19 9.38 22.85
CA ARG A 85 -7.66 10.54 22.05
C ARG A 85 -6.94 10.70 20.70
N ARG A 86 -6.59 9.58 20.08
CA ARG A 86 -5.79 9.47 18.84
C ARG A 86 -6.63 9.06 17.62
N LEU A 87 -7.94 9.26 17.66
CA LEU A 87 -8.87 8.89 16.58
C LEU A 87 -8.55 9.59 15.24
N ALA A 88 -7.91 10.76 15.27
CA ALA A 88 -7.46 11.45 14.07
C ALA A 88 -6.37 10.67 13.29
N LEU A 89 -5.71 9.68 13.91
CA LEU A 89 -4.68 8.87 13.27
C LEU A 89 -5.25 7.70 12.44
N ILE A 90 -6.56 7.45 12.47
CA ILE A 90 -7.17 6.28 11.80
C ILE A 90 -6.84 6.24 10.31
N SER A 91 -6.92 7.38 9.61
CA SER A 91 -6.58 7.45 8.18
C SER A 91 -5.11 7.09 7.92
N GLU A 92 -4.18 7.60 8.72
CA GLU A 92 -2.76 7.25 8.57
C GLU A 92 -2.45 5.80 8.96
N ILE A 93 -3.13 5.26 9.98
CA ILE A 93 -3.00 3.86 10.36
C ILE A 93 -3.45 2.95 9.21
N SER A 94 -4.56 3.30 8.53
CA SER A 94 -5.03 2.55 7.37
C SER A 94 -4.03 2.56 6.22
N GLU A 95 -3.46 3.73 5.89
CA GLU A 95 -2.47 3.86 4.82
C GLU A 95 -1.19 3.05 5.12
N GLN A 96 -0.71 3.11 6.36
CA GLN A 96 0.45 2.33 6.78
C GLN A 96 0.16 0.83 6.87
N PHE A 97 -1.06 0.43 7.26
CA PHE A 97 -1.46 -0.97 7.24
C PHE A 97 -1.45 -1.54 5.82
N GLU A 98 -1.99 -0.80 4.84
CA GLU A 98 -1.93 -1.20 3.43
C GLU A 98 -0.49 -1.32 2.93
N THR A 99 0.38 -0.38 3.33
CA THR A 99 1.81 -0.45 3.01
C THR A 99 2.45 -1.72 3.59
N LEU A 100 2.21 -2.02 4.87
CA LEU A 100 2.73 -3.23 5.53
C LEU A 100 2.15 -4.53 4.93
N LYS A 101 0.87 -4.51 4.56
CA LYS A 101 0.22 -5.62 3.86
C LYS A 101 0.88 -5.87 2.50
N ALA A 102 1.12 -4.82 1.71
CA ALA A 102 1.84 -4.93 0.43
C ALA A 102 3.27 -5.45 0.62
N GLU A 103 3.98 -5.00 1.66
CA GLU A 103 5.32 -5.52 2.01
C GLU A 103 5.28 -7.01 2.41
N GLN A 104 4.25 -7.45 3.14
CA GLN A 104 4.08 -8.83 3.59
C GLN A 104 3.64 -9.79 2.49
N GLU A 105 2.70 -9.35 1.65
CA GLU A 105 2.35 -10.03 0.40
C GLU A 105 3.56 -10.08 -0.55
N LYS A 106 4.62 -9.34 -0.21
CA LYS A 106 5.89 -9.27 -0.94
C LYS A 106 5.63 -8.94 -2.39
N THR A 107 4.59 -8.15 -2.65
CA THR A 107 4.21 -7.80 -4.01
C THR A 107 5.24 -6.80 -4.49
N SER A 108 6.25 -7.28 -5.21
CA SER A 108 7.21 -6.39 -5.85
C SER A 108 6.46 -5.69 -6.97
N ASP A 109 6.14 -4.41 -6.80
CA ASP A 109 5.65 -3.59 -7.90
C ASP A 109 6.76 -3.47 -8.94
N VAL A 110 6.55 -4.13 -10.08
CA VAL A 110 7.47 -4.12 -11.20
C VAL A 110 6.81 -3.37 -12.34
N LEU A 111 7.34 -2.18 -12.61
CA LEU A 111 6.97 -1.37 -13.76
C LEU A 111 7.77 -1.86 -14.96
N VAL A 112 7.08 -2.38 -15.97
CA VAL A 112 7.68 -2.84 -17.22
C VAL A 112 7.33 -1.85 -18.30
N THR A 113 8.30 -1.04 -18.70
CA THR A 113 8.18 -0.16 -19.86
C THR A 113 8.60 -0.92 -21.10
N SER A 114 7.70 -1.06 -22.08
CA SER A 114 7.99 -1.74 -23.35
C SER A 114 7.70 -0.84 -24.55
N ALA A 115 8.49 -1.03 -25.61
CA ALA A 115 8.26 -0.35 -26.89
C ALA A 115 6.99 -0.81 -27.61
N PHE A 116 6.41 -1.95 -27.22
CA PHE A 116 5.21 -2.51 -27.85
C PHE A 116 4.24 -3.03 -26.78
N SER A 117 2.96 -3.12 -27.12
CA SER A 117 1.96 -3.77 -26.27
C SER A 117 2.34 -5.25 -26.07
N LEU A 118 2.65 -5.65 -24.83
CA LEU A 118 2.91 -7.04 -24.50
C LEU A 118 1.59 -7.84 -24.55
N SER A 119 1.60 -9.01 -25.20
CA SER A 119 0.47 -9.94 -25.14
C SER A 119 0.37 -10.58 -23.75
N ASP A 120 -0.84 -11.00 -23.34
CA ASP A 120 -1.09 -11.63 -22.04
C ASP A 120 -0.17 -12.84 -21.76
N SER A 121 0.16 -13.61 -22.81
CA SER A 121 1.09 -14.74 -22.74
C SER A 121 2.52 -14.31 -22.40
N GLN A 122 2.97 -13.17 -22.94
CA GLN A 122 4.29 -12.60 -22.65
C GLN A 122 4.32 -11.98 -21.26
N GLN A 123 3.26 -11.27 -20.84
CA GLN A 123 3.14 -10.75 -19.49
C GLN A 123 3.21 -11.85 -18.43
N LYS A 124 2.47 -12.96 -18.62
CA LYS A 124 2.53 -14.11 -17.70
C LYS A 124 3.92 -14.73 -17.63
N THR A 125 4.55 -14.95 -18.78
CA THR A 125 5.91 -15.52 -18.83
C THR A 125 6.93 -14.59 -18.16
N LEU A 126 6.77 -13.27 -18.32
CA LEU A 126 7.63 -12.28 -17.68
C LEU A 126 7.38 -12.24 -16.17
N ALA A 127 6.12 -12.25 -15.74
CA ALA A 127 5.71 -12.31 -14.35
C ALA A 127 6.27 -13.56 -13.65
N GLU A 128 6.18 -14.74 -14.26
CA GLU A 128 6.75 -15.98 -13.73
C GLU A 128 8.27 -15.92 -13.59
N LYS A 129 8.96 -15.40 -14.62
CA LYS A 129 10.43 -15.24 -14.59
C LYS A 129 10.86 -14.22 -13.54
N LEU A 130 10.15 -13.10 -13.42
CA LEU A 130 10.41 -12.07 -12.42
C LEU A 130 10.10 -12.61 -11.02
N ALA A 131 9.00 -13.34 -10.85
CA ALA A 131 8.64 -13.97 -9.58
C ALA A 131 9.69 -14.99 -9.15
N THR A 132 10.23 -15.78 -10.08
CA THR A 132 11.32 -16.74 -9.82
C THR A 132 12.62 -16.01 -9.45
N LYS A 133 12.93 -14.90 -10.13
CA LYS A 133 14.18 -14.14 -9.96
C LYS A 133 14.18 -13.29 -8.68
N PHE A 134 13.02 -12.79 -8.26
CA PHE A 134 12.84 -12.01 -7.04
C PHE A 134 12.35 -12.86 -5.85
N GLY A 135 11.93 -14.11 -6.07
CA GLY A 135 11.42 -15.02 -5.05
C GLY A 135 10.13 -14.55 -4.39
N ARG A 136 9.31 -13.78 -5.12
CA ARG A 136 8.20 -12.96 -4.61
C ARG A 136 7.09 -12.84 -5.64
N GLN A 137 5.85 -12.59 -5.20
CA GLN A 137 4.75 -12.32 -6.11
C GLN A 137 4.97 -10.94 -6.74
N VAL A 138 4.77 -10.79 -8.05
CA VAL A 138 5.13 -9.56 -8.78
C VAL A 138 3.85 -8.92 -9.30
N ASN A 139 3.57 -7.69 -8.87
CA ASN A 139 2.49 -6.90 -9.45
C ASN A 139 3.06 -6.17 -10.66
N LEU A 140 2.60 -6.52 -11.85
CA LEU A 140 3.24 -6.11 -13.10
C LEU A 140 2.44 -4.95 -13.70
N THR A 141 3.00 -3.74 -13.62
CA THR A 141 2.42 -2.55 -14.27
C THR A 141 3.11 -2.36 -15.61
N VAL A 142 2.37 -2.52 -16.72
CA VAL A 142 2.93 -2.37 -18.08
C VAL A 142 2.67 -0.97 -18.60
N GLU A 143 3.74 -0.26 -18.96
CA GLU A 143 3.68 1.04 -19.63
C GLU A 143 4.25 0.92 -21.05
N ILE A 144 3.62 1.58 -22.02
CA ILE A 144 4.07 1.54 -23.42
C ILE A 144 4.81 2.84 -23.72
N ASP A 145 6.09 2.74 -24.04
CA ASP A 145 6.93 3.86 -24.46
C ASP A 145 7.62 3.56 -25.80
N GLU A 146 7.06 4.12 -26.88
CA GLU A 146 7.58 3.98 -28.24
C GLU A 146 8.98 4.60 -28.42
N ALA A 147 9.42 5.48 -27.52
CA ALA A 147 10.75 6.11 -27.58
C ALA A 147 11.91 5.12 -27.28
N LEU A 148 11.60 3.93 -26.76
CA LEU A 148 12.60 2.89 -26.49
C LEU A 148 13.17 2.27 -27.78
N LEU A 149 12.54 2.47 -28.94
CA LEU A 149 12.85 1.89 -30.26
C LEU A 149 12.82 0.34 -30.32
N GLY A 150 12.97 -0.34 -29.18
CA GLY A 150 12.88 -1.78 -29.00
C GLY A 150 13.40 -2.23 -27.63
N GLY A 151 12.87 -3.35 -27.13
CA GLY A 151 13.25 -3.96 -25.85
C GLY A 151 12.32 -3.64 -24.68
N VAL A 152 12.75 -3.99 -23.48
CA VAL A 152 12.00 -3.79 -22.22
C VAL A 152 12.90 -3.16 -21.17
N VAL A 153 12.35 -2.19 -20.44
CA VAL A 153 12.94 -1.63 -19.22
C VAL A 153 12.09 -2.09 -18.05
N ILE A 154 12.70 -2.76 -17.09
CA ILE A 154 12.00 -3.34 -15.94
C ILE A 154 12.48 -2.57 -14.71
N LYS A 155 11.59 -1.86 -14.04
CA LYS A 155 11.85 -1.12 -12.80
C LYS A 155 11.11 -1.79 -11.65
N ALA A 156 11.86 -2.42 -10.75
CA ALA A 156 11.36 -3.10 -9.56
C ALA A 156 11.79 -2.31 -8.32
N GLY A 157 10.92 -1.41 -7.84
CA GLY A 157 11.26 -0.45 -6.78
C GLY A 157 12.50 0.39 -7.14
N ASP A 158 13.62 0.10 -6.47
CA ASP A 158 14.91 0.78 -6.64
C ASP A 158 15.83 0.10 -7.69
N THR A 159 15.47 -1.09 -8.16
CA THR A 159 16.27 -1.83 -9.16
C THR A 159 15.76 -1.57 -10.57
N VAL A 160 16.59 -0.99 -11.43
CA VAL A 160 16.31 -0.82 -12.86
C VAL A 160 17.11 -1.84 -13.68
N ILE A 161 16.41 -2.69 -14.41
CA ILE A 161 16.97 -3.62 -15.40
C ILE A 161 16.64 -3.07 -16.78
N ASP A 162 17.63 -2.46 -17.42
CA ASP A 162 17.50 -1.94 -18.77
C ASP A 162 17.91 -3.00 -19.80
N GLY A 163 16.92 -3.56 -20.50
CA GLY A 163 17.07 -4.44 -21.65
C GLY A 163 16.81 -3.75 -22.99
N SER A 164 16.73 -2.42 -23.02
CA SER A 164 16.39 -1.65 -24.23
C SER A 164 17.52 -1.58 -25.24
N VAL A 165 17.15 -1.51 -26.52
CA VAL A 165 18.10 -1.31 -27.62
C VAL A 165 18.76 0.06 -27.51
N ARG A 166 17.99 1.08 -27.09
CA ARG A 166 18.50 2.42 -26.80
C ARG A 166 19.63 2.41 -25.76
N GLY A 167 19.44 1.72 -24.64
CA GLY A 167 20.46 1.61 -23.59
C GLY A 167 21.74 0.92 -24.05
N LYS A 168 21.63 -0.10 -24.92
CA LYS A 168 22.81 -0.77 -25.52
C LYS A 168 23.58 0.14 -26.47
N LEU A 169 22.87 0.91 -27.31
CA LEU A 169 23.50 1.85 -28.23
C LEU A 169 24.17 3.01 -27.48
N ALA A 170 23.55 3.53 -26.43
CA ALA A 170 24.13 4.56 -25.58
C ALA A 170 25.45 4.09 -24.91
N LYS A 171 25.46 2.87 -24.36
CA LYS A 171 26.69 2.28 -23.77
C LYS A 171 27.81 2.09 -24.79
N LEU A 172 27.47 1.74 -26.04
CA LEU A 172 28.44 1.64 -27.13
C LEU A 172 28.98 3.01 -27.54
N ALA A 173 28.12 4.02 -27.64
CA ALA A 173 28.53 5.39 -27.94
C ALA A 173 29.44 5.97 -26.85
N ASP A 174 29.11 5.75 -25.57
CA ASP A 174 29.96 6.17 -24.44
C ASP A 174 31.32 5.47 -24.47
N ALA A 175 31.36 4.16 -24.73
CA ALA A 175 32.61 3.40 -24.84
C ALA A 175 33.47 3.79 -26.07
N MET A 176 32.89 4.46 -27.08
CA MET A 176 33.62 4.99 -28.23
C MET A 176 34.07 6.44 -28.05
N ASN A 177 33.47 7.17 -27.11
CA ASN A 177 33.83 8.55 -26.76
C ASN A 177 34.77 8.65 -25.55
N SER A 178 35.08 7.52 -24.88
CA SER A 178 36.09 7.37 -23.83
C SER A 178 37.39 6.79 -24.38
#